data_AF-A0A954HRU3-F1
#
_entry.id   AF-A0A954HRU3-F1
#
_cell.length_a   1.000
_cell.length_b   1.000
_cell.length_c   1.000
_cell.angle_alpha   90.00
_cell.angle_beta   90.00
_cell.angle_gamma   90.00
#
_symmetry.space_group_name_H-M   'P 1'
#
loop_
_entity.id
_entity.type
_entity.pdbx_description
1 polymer ?
#
loop_
_entity_poly.entity_id
_entity_poly.type
_entity_poly.pdbx_seq_one_letter_code
_entity_poly.pdbx_strand_id
1 'polypeptide(L)'
;VQAESRRHLENLTALQIRRTLIDLSRKYQRTVDQCASRWTPNSSDASHCRLQIEFTDSGSPENLEQWTRLHIQVDEMSESDREVFQLRVYRSMQRQEIADLLNVDITTVQRRWRSAREFLNARFPGDS
;
A
#
# COMPACT_ATOMS: atom_id res chain seq x y z
N VAL A 1 4.61 17.57 -14.45
CA VAL A 1 3.97 18.20 -13.28
C VAL A 1 5.09 18.87 -12.48
N GLN A 2 5.12 20.20 -12.41
CA GLN A 2 6.02 20.91 -11.48
C GLN A 2 5.34 20.98 -10.11
N ALA A 3 6.10 20.84 -9.03
CA ALA A 3 5.54 20.90 -7.68
C ALA A 3 5.31 22.37 -7.27
N GLU A 4 4.04 22.73 -7.11
CA GLU A 4 3.63 24.11 -6.77
C GLU A 4 3.78 24.43 -5.27
N SER A 5 3.92 23.40 -4.43
CA SER A 5 4.12 23.55 -2.98
C SER A 5 4.75 22.29 -2.37
N ARG A 6 5.25 22.41 -1.14
CA ARG A 6 5.72 21.25 -0.35
C ARG A 6 4.64 20.17 -0.24
N ARG A 7 3.40 20.55 0.04
CA ARG A 7 2.25 19.63 0.09
C ARG A 7 2.05 18.89 -1.23
N HIS A 8 2.12 19.62 -2.35
CA HIS A 8 2.03 19.03 -3.68
C HIS A 8 3.15 17.99 -3.90
N LEU A 9 4.40 18.32 -3.56
CA LEU A 9 5.53 17.41 -3.71
C LEU A 9 5.39 16.13 -2.85
N GLU A 10 4.99 16.28 -1.59
CA GLU A 10 4.80 15.14 -0.68
C GLU A 10 3.70 14.21 -1.18
N ASN A 11 2.57 14.76 -1.63
CA ASN A 11 1.47 13.99 -2.21
C ASN A 11 1.87 13.27 -3.50
N LEU A 12 2.59 13.95 -4.40
CA LEU A 12 3.09 13.31 -5.63
C LEU A 12 4.06 12.18 -5.32
N THR A 13 4.94 12.38 -4.34
CA THR A 13 5.91 11.35 -3.98
C THR A 13 5.22 10.13 -3.37
N ALA A 14 4.24 10.35 -2.47
CA ALA A 14 3.43 9.29 -1.91
C ALA A 14 2.65 8.50 -2.98
N LEU A 15 2.06 9.22 -3.94
CA LEU A 15 1.38 8.64 -5.10
C LEU A 15 2.34 7.77 -5.94
N GLN A 16 3.54 8.25 -6.20
CA GLN A 16 4.53 7.54 -7.00
C GLN A 16 5.03 6.27 -6.31
N ILE A 17 5.25 6.32 -4.99
CA ILE A 17 5.59 5.14 -4.18
C ILE A 17 4.47 4.10 -4.32
N ARG A 18 3.21 4.50 -4.11
CA ARG A 18 2.09 3.56 -4.21
C ARG A 18 1.95 2.93 -5.60
N ARG A 19 2.06 3.71 -6.67
CA ARG A 19 2.02 3.20 -8.05
C ARG A 19 3.12 2.17 -8.29
N THR A 20 4.34 2.48 -7.85
CA THR A 20 5.48 1.57 -7.98
C THR A 20 5.25 0.27 -7.22
N LEU A 21 4.69 0.32 -6.01
CA LEU A 21 4.35 -0.87 -5.24
C LEU A 21 3.30 -1.75 -5.96
N ILE A 22 2.25 -1.15 -6.53
CA ILE A 22 1.23 -1.86 -7.31
C ILE A 22 1.84 -2.46 -8.60
N ASP A 23 2.70 -1.73 -9.29
CA ASP A 23 3.30 -2.19 -10.54
C ASP A 23 4.29 -3.34 -10.29
N LEU A 24 5.07 -3.25 -9.22
CA LEU A 24 5.99 -4.32 -8.79
C LEU A 24 5.21 -5.58 -8.39
N SER A 25 4.13 -5.43 -7.63
CA SER A 25 3.33 -6.59 -7.20
C SER A 25 2.65 -7.28 -8.38
N ARG A 26 2.09 -6.52 -9.32
CA ARG A 26 1.54 -7.06 -10.58
C ARG A 26 2.59 -7.76 -11.44
N LYS A 27 3.78 -7.18 -11.56
CA LYS A 27 4.90 -7.80 -12.31
C LYS A 27 5.30 -9.13 -11.67
N TYR A 28 5.36 -9.19 -10.34
CA TYR A 28 5.70 -10.41 -9.63
C TYR A 28 4.64 -11.50 -9.83
N GLN A 29 3.36 -11.18 -9.66
CA GLN A 29 2.25 -12.11 -9.90
C GLN A 29 2.32 -12.73 -11.31
N ARG A 30 2.50 -11.89 -12.35
CA ARG A 30 2.65 -12.40 -13.73
C ARG A 30 3.84 -13.35 -13.90
N THR A 31 4.96 -13.07 -13.24
CA THR A 31 6.14 -13.94 -13.29
C THR A 31 5.87 -15.29 -12.66
N VAL A 32 5.22 -15.29 -11.49
CA VAL A 32 4.83 -16.52 -10.78
C VAL A 32 3.84 -17.34 -11.62
N ASP A 33 2.83 -16.71 -12.20
CA ASP A 33 1.83 -17.37 -13.05
C ASP A 33 2.48 -17.99 -14.31
N GLN A 34 3.43 -17.29 -14.93
CA GLN A 34 4.18 -17.80 -16.06
C GLN A 34 5.04 -19.02 -15.69
N CYS A 35 5.74 -18.98 -14.55
CA CYS A 35 6.48 -20.12 -14.04
C CYS A 35 5.57 -21.32 -13.72
N ALA A 36 4.40 -21.07 -13.12
CA ALA A 36 3.41 -22.11 -12.84
C ALA A 36 2.83 -22.73 -14.12
N SER A 37 2.53 -21.91 -15.13
CA SER A 37 1.99 -22.38 -16.43
C SER A 37 3.02 -23.13 -17.28
N ARG A 38 4.32 -22.88 -17.09
CA ARG A 38 5.42 -23.54 -17.80
C ARG A 38 5.87 -24.83 -17.11
N TRP A 39 5.28 -25.18 -15.98
CA TRP A 39 5.62 -26.37 -15.22
C TRP A 39 5.13 -27.64 -15.94
N THR A 40 6.07 -28.42 -16.48
CA THR A 40 5.85 -29.81 -16.88
C THR A 40 6.16 -30.73 -15.69
N PRO A 41 5.35 -31.77 -15.39
CA PRO A 41 5.44 -32.55 -14.15
C PRO A 41 6.75 -33.35 -13.92
N ASN A 42 7.73 -33.28 -14.82
CA ASN A 42 8.90 -34.17 -14.83
C ASN A 42 10.24 -33.46 -14.57
N SER A 43 10.26 -32.20 -14.15
CA SER A 43 11.49 -31.52 -13.71
C SER A 43 11.59 -31.54 -12.18
N SER A 44 12.52 -32.33 -11.66
CA SER A 44 12.87 -32.52 -10.25
C SER A 44 13.53 -31.29 -9.59
N ASP A 45 13.22 -30.09 -10.07
CA ASP A 45 13.83 -28.84 -9.62
C ASP A 45 12.76 -27.87 -9.11
N ALA A 46 12.11 -28.29 -8.02
CA ALA A 46 10.95 -27.60 -7.42
C ALA A 46 11.32 -26.33 -6.62
N SER A 47 12.61 -25.98 -6.55
CA SER A 47 13.14 -25.03 -5.57
C SER A 47 13.24 -23.59 -6.11
N HIS A 48 13.23 -23.38 -7.43
CA HIS A 48 13.63 -22.11 -8.01
C HIS A 48 12.49 -21.13 -8.36
N CYS A 49 11.22 -21.54 -8.31
CA CYS A 49 10.10 -20.69 -8.74
C CYS A 49 9.31 -20.03 -7.58
N ARG A 50 9.63 -20.33 -6.32
CA ARG A 50 9.05 -19.64 -5.16
C ARG A 50 10.16 -18.95 -4.40
N LEU A 51 10.38 -17.66 -4.67
CA LEU A 51 11.00 -16.80 -3.66
C LEU A 51 10.01 -16.72 -2.50
N GLN A 52 10.26 -17.49 -1.44
CA GLN A 52 9.57 -17.32 -0.17
C GLN A 52 9.99 -15.97 0.40
N ILE A 53 9.17 -14.96 0.18
CA ILE A 53 9.26 -13.72 0.94
C ILE A 53 8.54 -14.03 2.26
N GLU A 54 9.28 -14.46 3.28
CA GLU A 54 8.77 -14.55 4.64
C GLU A 54 8.51 -13.12 5.16
N PHE A 55 7.24 -12.71 5.18
CA PHE A 55 6.82 -11.53 5.90
C PHE A 55 6.69 -11.91 7.39
N THR A 56 7.56 -11.36 8.23
CA THR A 56 7.55 -11.60 9.67
C THR A 56 6.33 -10.95 10.33
N ASP A 57 5.75 -11.72 11.23
CA ASP A 57 4.56 -11.54 12.06
C ASP A 57 4.32 -10.12 12.63
N SER A 58 3.24 -9.47 12.18
CA SER A 58 2.39 -8.54 12.96
C SER A 58 1.28 -7.95 12.06
N GLY A 59 0.09 -8.56 12.05
CA GLY A 59 -1.15 -7.97 11.47
C GLY A 59 -1.07 -7.46 10.03
N SER A 60 -0.11 -7.99 9.26
CA SER A 60 0.20 -7.56 7.89
C SER A 60 -0.49 -8.51 6.92
N PRO A 61 -1.01 -8.02 5.77
CA PRO A 61 -1.65 -8.86 4.76
C PRO A 61 -0.86 -10.14 4.49
N GLU A 62 -1.52 -11.29 4.59
CA GLU A 62 -0.89 -12.63 4.65
C GLU A 62 -0.18 -13.02 3.36
N ASN A 63 -0.46 -12.31 2.26
CA ASN A 63 0.20 -12.51 0.98
C ASN A 63 0.24 -11.22 0.14
N LEU A 64 1.07 -11.25 -0.91
CA LEU A 64 1.29 -10.13 -1.84
C LEU A 64 0.00 -9.68 -2.54
N GLU A 65 -0.97 -10.56 -2.74
CA GLU A 65 -2.25 -10.22 -3.35
C GLU A 65 -3.09 -9.32 -2.44
N GLN A 66 -3.20 -9.67 -1.16
CA GLN A 66 -3.89 -8.85 -0.17
C GLN A 66 -3.21 -7.48 -0.03
N TRP A 67 -1.87 -7.43 0.00
CA TRP A 67 -1.10 -6.17 -0.03
C TRP A 67 -1.41 -5.31 -1.26
N THR A 68 -1.44 -5.94 -2.44
CA THR A 68 -1.76 -5.24 -3.70
C THR A 68 -3.17 -4.67 -3.66
N ARG A 69 -4.13 -5.47 -3.22
CA ARG A 69 -5.54 -5.07 -3.12
C ARG A 69 -5.69 -3.92 -2.13
N LEU A 70 -4.98 -3.94 -1.00
CA LEU A 70 -4.96 -2.84 -0.03
C LEU A 70 -4.50 -1.53 -0.70
N HIS A 71 -3.37 -1.55 -1.41
CA HIS A 71 -2.86 -0.35 -2.09
C HIS A 71 -3.79 0.18 -3.19
N ILE A 72 -4.49 -0.71 -3.91
CA ILE A 72 -5.51 -0.32 -4.89
C ILE A 72 -6.69 0.37 -4.19
N GLN A 73 -7.18 -0.19 -3.09
CA GLN A 73 -8.34 0.33 -2.35
C GLN A 73 -8.12 1.72 -1.77
N VAL A 74 -6.87 2.13 -1.53
CA VAL A 74 -6.55 3.50 -1.11
C VAL A 74 -7.03 4.56 -2.12
N ASP A 75 -7.19 4.23 -3.42
CA ASP A 75 -7.74 5.18 -4.39
C ASP A 75 -9.22 5.51 -4.18
N GLU A 76 -9.98 4.58 -3.62
CA GLU A 76 -11.42 4.73 -3.39
C GLU A 76 -11.75 5.56 -2.14
N MET A 77 -10.75 5.89 -1.32
CA MET A 77 -10.92 6.75 -0.15
C MET A 77 -11.30 8.18 -0.56
N SER A 78 -11.96 8.90 0.37
CA SER A 78 -12.14 10.35 0.22
C SER A 78 -10.78 11.02 0.05
N GLU A 79 -10.70 12.11 -0.72
CA GLU A 79 -9.43 12.79 -0.99
C GLU A 79 -8.71 13.20 0.30
N SER A 80 -9.46 13.73 1.27
CA SER A 80 -8.95 14.13 2.58
C SER A 80 -8.41 12.98 3.42
N ASP A 81 -9.06 11.82 3.40
CA ASP A 81 -8.62 10.65 4.18
C ASP A 81 -7.43 9.97 3.49
N ARG A 82 -7.50 9.88 2.16
CA ARG A 82 -6.43 9.36 1.31
C ARG A 82 -5.14 10.15 1.48
N GLU A 83 -5.21 11.48 1.51
CA GLU A 83 -4.06 12.35 1.68
C GLU A 83 -3.35 12.09 3.02
N VAL A 84 -4.11 12.05 4.12
CA VAL A 84 -3.57 11.73 5.45
C VAL A 84 -2.98 10.33 5.49
N PHE A 85 -3.67 9.35 4.90
CA PHE A 85 -3.19 7.98 4.83
C PHE A 85 -1.87 7.87 4.07
N GLN A 86 -1.80 8.50 2.89
CA GLN A 86 -0.63 8.45 2.02
C GLN A 86 0.62 9.07 2.66
N LEU A 87 0.47 10.23 3.29
CA LEU A 87 1.58 10.89 4.01
C LEU A 87 2.06 10.06 5.20
N ARG A 88 1.14 9.37 5.89
CA ARG A 88 1.52 8.55 7.03
C ARG A 88 2.17 7.23 6.64
N VAL A 89 1.66 6.57 5.60
CA VAL A 89 2.10 5.22 5.21
C VAL A 89 3.29 5.26 4.26
N TYR A 90 3.24 6.10 3.22
CA TYR A 90 4.30 6.12 2.19
C TYR A 90 5.40 7.13 2.47
N ARG A 91 5.13 8.14 3.32
CA ARG A 91 6.12 9.16 3.70
C ARG A 91 6.53 9.07 5.17
N SER A 92 5.94 8.15 5.93
CA SER A 92 6.21 7.92 7.36
C SER A 92 6.09 9.17 8.24
N MET A 93 5.29 10.16 7.81
CA MET A 93 5.14 11.43 8.53
C MET A 93 4.33 11.26 9.80
N GLN A 94 4.70 12.01 10.84
CA GLN A 94 3.99 12.05 12.11
C GLN A 94 2.71 12.88 12.02
N ARG A 95 1.79 12.68 12.97
CA ARG A 95 0.48 13.40 12.99
C ARG A 95 0.65 14.92 12.98
N GLN A 96 1.61 15.42 13.75
CA GLN A 96 1.86 16.85 13.87
C GLN A 96 2.41 17.42 12.55
N GLU A 97 3.38 16.73 11.94
CA GLU A 97 3.94 17.16 10.65
C GLU A 97 2.88 17.19 9.54
N ILE A 98 1.95 16.24 9.55
CA ILE A 98 0.81 16.22 8.62
C ILE A 98 -0.15 17.37 8.92
N ALA A 99 -0.43 17.66 10.20
CA ALA A 99 -1.29 18.77 10.59
C ALA A 99 -0.73 20.10 10.09
N ASP A 100 0.57 20.33 10.29
CA ASP A 100 1.29 21.51 9.85
C ASP A 100 1.34 21.60 8.31
N LEU A 101 1.61 20.49 7.61
CA LEU A 101 1.67 20.44 6.15
C LEU A 101 0.31 20.74 5.50
N LEU A 102 -0.78 20.24 6.10
CA LEU A 102 -2.14 20.41 5.58
C LEU A 102 -2.82 21.68 6.10
N ASN A 103 -2.19 22.40 7.03
CA ASN A 103 -2.74 23.56 7.73
C ASN A 103 -4.11 23.25 8.39
N VAL A 104 -4.17 22.15 9.14
CA VAL A 104 -5.36 21.70 9.87
C VAL A 104 -4.99 21.31 11.29
N ASP A 105 -5.98 21.19 12.18
CA ASP A 105 -5.73 20.74 13.55
C ASP A 105 -5.35 19.24 13.63
N ILE A 106 -4.54 18.87 14.62
CA ILE A 106 -4.12 17.48 14.85
C ILE A 106 -5.31 16.53 15.05
N THR A 107 -6.40 16.99 15.66
CA THR A 107 -7.64 16.21 15.84
C THR A 107 -8.30 15.88 14.49
N THR A 108 -8.20 16.78 13.51
CA THR A 108 -8.67 16.54 12.14
C THR A 108 -7.84 15.45 11.47
N VAL A 109 -6.52 15.48 11.63
CA VAL A 109 -5.62 14.41 11.14
C VAL A 109 -5.95 13.08 11.79
N GLN A 110 -6.18 13.06 13.11
CA GLN A 110 -6.56 11.84 13.83
C GLN A 110 -7.90 11.26 13.35
N ARG A 111 -8.91 12.11 13.13
CA ARG A 111 -10.22 11.70 12.63
C ARG A 111 -10.13 11.12 11.22
N ARG A 112 -9.42 11.79 10.31
CA ARG A 112 -9.19 11.31 8.94
C ARG A 112 -8.41 10.00 8.92
N TRP A 113 -7.40 9.87 9.77
CA TRP A 113 -6.65 8.63 9.94
C TRP A 113 -7.53 7.47 10.44
N ARG A 114 -8.40 7.74 11.43
CA ARG A 114 -9.36 6.74 11.91
C ARG A 114 -10.32 6.32 10.80
N SER A 115 -10.90 7.27 10.09
CA SER A 115 -11.82 7.01 8.98
C SER A 115 -11.15 6.20 7.85
N ALA A 116 -9.90 6.50 7.50
CA ALA A 116 -9.13 5.72 6.54
C ALA A 116 -8.92 4.26 6.99
N ARG A 117 -8.66 4.04 8.28
CA ARG A 117 -8.53 2.67 8.84
C ARG A 117 -9.86 1.93 8.85
N GLU A 118 -10.95 2.59 9.24
CA GLU A 118 -12.30 2.02 9.20
C GLU A 118 -12.70 1.63 7.76
N PHE A 119 -12.38 2.49 6.79
CA PHE A 119 -12.59 2.22 5.36
C PHE A 119 -11.86 0.95 4.90
N LEU A 120 -10.59 0.79 5.28
CA LEU A 120 -9.81 -0.41 4.92
C LEU A 120 -10.31 -1.65 5.66
N ASN A 121 -10.59 -1.54 6.96
CA ASN A 121 -11.10 -2.66 7.75
C ASN A 121 -12.44 -3.18 7.22
N ALA A 122 -13.32 -2.30 6.72
CA ALA A 122 -14.58 -2.72 6.11
C ALA A 122 -14.40 -3.54 4.82
N ARG A 123 -13.26 -3.39 4.13
CA ARG A 123 -12.92 -4.08 2.87
C ARG A 123 -11.99 -5.27 3.06
N PHE A 124 -11.28 -5.27 4.19
CA PHE A 124 -10.41 -6.33 4.66
C PHE A 124 -10.75 -6.56 6.14
N PRO A 125 -11.89 -7.19 6.44
CA PRO A 125 -12.09 -7.73 7.77
C PRO A 125 -10.96 -8.73 7.97
N GLY A 126 -9.94 -8.36 8.73
CA GLY A 126 -8.93 -9.32 9.15
C GLY A 126 -9.67 -10.39 9.95
N ASP A 127 -9.67 -11.62 9.44
CA ASP A 127 -9.93 -12.77 10.30
C ASP A 127 -8.93 -12.65 11.45
N SER A 128 -9.45 -12.30 12.62
CA SER A 128 -8.68 -11.95 13.81
C SER A 128 -8.01 -13.16 14.44
#